data_AF-A0A074X298-F1
#
_entry.id   AF-A0A074X298-F1
#
_cell.length_a   1.000
_cell.length_b   1.000
_cell.length_c   1.000
_cell.angle_alpha   90.00
_cell.angle_beta   90.00
_cell.angle_gamma   90.00
#
_symmetry.space_group_name_H-M   'P 1'
#
loop_
_entity.id
_entity.type
_entity.pdbx_description
1 polymer ?
#
loop_
_entity_poly.entity_id
_entity_poly.type
_entity_poly.pdbx_seq_one_letter_code
_entity_poly.pdbx_strand_id
1 'polypeptide(L)'
;MLVQLDEILTGWTPDQKLDFNQMPLRLAGSEPCLFYSLLANAAIMMPPGLISPTIPRWLQTRTAECLNQAFSDPKRAYADATILTLNMVALFEALNGKAKTAGSTHQPVLRRMVNERGGLARIASRDNEDSKNMVRFLVWTDRVIHSQTGNPLMFEGFREDESVARTNWDGIWARMEKRVEENEPQPIEEVPDC
;
A
#
# COMPACT_ATOMS: atom_id res chain seq x y z
N MET A 1 11.63 -2.05 -1.52
CA MET A 1 10.66 -1.55 -0.53
C MET A 1 11.29 -0.66 0.55
N LEU A 2 12.26 -1.12 1.36
CA LEU A 2 12.90 -0.26 2.39
C LEU A 2 13.52 1.03 1.81
N VAL A 3 14.19 0.95 0.65
CA VAL A 3 14.79 2.11 -0.02
C VAL A 3 13.74 3.12 -0.52
N GLN A 4 12.56 2.64 -0.93
CA GLN A 4 11.45 3.51 -1.32
C GLN A 4 10.81 4.18 -0.10
N LEU A 5 10.86 3.53 1.08
CA LEU A 5 10.39 4.13 2.32
C LEU A 5 11.23 5.34 2.76
N ASP A 6 12.50 5.45 2.36
CA ASP A 6 13.35 6.59 2.71
C ASP A 6 12.79 7.92 2.18
N GLU A 7 12.12 7.87 1.03
CA GLU A 7 11.50 9.04 0.41
C GLU A 7 10.24 9.52 1.15
N ILE A 8 9.60 8.67 1.96
CA ILE A 8 8.25 8.91 2.52
C ILE A 8 8.16 8.80 4.04
N LEU A 9 9.13 8.16 4.67
CA LEU A 9 9.29 8.11 6.12
C LEU A 9 10.54 8.91 6.49
N THR A 10 10.61 10.14 5.98
CA THR A 10 11.74 11.03 6.22
C THR A 10 11.88 11.30 7.72
N GLY A 11 13.09 11.12 8.24
CA GLY A 11 13.39 11.27 9.68
C GLY A 11 13.09 10.05 10.55
N TRP A 12 12.61 8.95 9.97
CA TRP A 12 12.42 7.69 10.71
C TRP A 12 13.70 6.88 10.76
N THR A 13 13.92 6.21 11.89
CA THR A 13 15.00 5.23 12.03
C THR A 13 14.71 3.98 11.19
N PRO A 14 15.75 3.19 10.84
CA PRO A 14 15.55 1.91 10.15
C PRO A 14 14.55 0.99 10.86
N ASP A 15 14.58 0.93 12.20
CA ASP A 15 13.68 0.07 12.98
C ASP A 15 12.21 0.54 12.89
N GLN A 16 11.97 1.85 12.92
CA GLN A 16 10.62 2.40 12.75
C GLN A 16 10.06 2.09 11.36
N LYS A 17 10.91 2.20 10.32
CA LYS A 17 10.54 1.86 8.95
C LYS A 17 10.23 0.37 8.80
N LEU A 18 11.03 -0.48 9.45
CA LEU A 18 10.83 -1.92 9.46
C LEU A 18 9.50 -2.29 10.13
N ASP A 19 9.22 -1.74 11.31
CA ASP A 19 7.97 -2.02 12.02
C ASP A 19 6.73 -1.56 11.22
N PHE A 20 6.78 -0.37 10.62
CA PHE A 20 5.73 0.11 9.71
C PHE A 20 5.47 -0.85 8.55
N ASN A 21 6.54 -1.35 7.91
CA ASN A 21 6.43 -2.31 6.80
C ASN A 21 5.97 -3.70 7.24
N GLN A 22 6.08 -4.06 8.51
CA GLN A 22 5.63 -5.35 9.02
C GLN A 22 4.13 -5.39 9.33
N MET A 23 3.48 -4.24 9.58
CA MET A 23 2.04 -4.18 9.85
C MET A 23 1.19 -4.92 8.81
N PRO A 24 1.36 -4.73 7.47
CA PRO A 24 0.58 -5.49 6.50
C PRO A 24 0.77 -7.01 6.63
N LEU A 25 1.98 -7.47 6.92
CA LEU A 25 2.28 -8.90 7.11
C LEU A 25 1.61 -9.45 8.37
N ARG A 26 1.61 -8.70 9.48
CA ARG A 26 0.90 -9.08 10.72
C ARG A 26 -0.61 -9.24 10.47
N LEU A 27 -1.18 -8.36 9.65
CA LEU A 27 -2.60 -8.38 9.30
C LEU A 27 -2.97 -9.43 8.24
N ALA A 28 -2.01 -9.92 7.44
CA ALA A 28 -2.27 -10.81 6.31
C ALA A 28 -2.97 -12.12 6.70
N GLY A 29 -2.70 -12.63 7.90
CA GLY A 29 -3.36 -13.83 8.43
C GLY A 29 -4.84 -13.65 8.81
N SER A 30 -5.31 -12.39 8.91
CA SER A 30 -6.69 -12.09 9.30
C SER A 30 -7.67 -12.04 8.13
N GLU A 31 -7.20 -11.77 6.91
CA GLU A 31 -8.05 -11.70 5.72
C GLU A 31 -7.35 -12.23 4.45
N PRO A 32 -7.95 -13.18 3.71
CA PRO A 32 -7.35 -13.73 2.50
C PRO A 32 -7.06 -12.69 1.42
N CYS A 33 -7.87 -11.63 1.32
CA CYS A 33 -7.67 -10.59 0.31
C CYS A 33 -6.34 -9.85 0.52
N LEU A 34 -5.94 -9.61 1.78
CA LEU A 34 -4.68 -8.95 2.08
C LEU A 34 -3.50 -9.87 1.79
N PHE A 35 -3.60 -11.14 2.19
CA PHE A 35 -2.58 -12.15 1.89
C PHE A 35 -2.28 -12.24 0.39
N TYR A 36 -3.31 -12.40 -0.44
CA TYR A 36 -3.13 -12.47 -1.90
C TYR A 36 -2.61 -11.16 -2.49
N SER A 37 -3.04 -10.00 -1.96
CA SER A 37 -2.57 -8.68 -2.41
C SER A 37 -1.08 -8.49 -2.14
N LEU A 38 -0.60 -8.89 -0.96
CA LEU A 38 0.82 -8.81 -0.61
C LEU A 38 1.66 -9.73 -1.48
N LEU A 39 1.21 -10.96 -1.72
CA LEU A 39 1.88 -11.87 -2.66
C LEU A 39 1.88 -11.34 -4.09
N ALA A 40 0.77 -10.76 -4.56
CA ALA A 40 0.68 -10.16 -5.89
C ALA A 40 1.71 -9.04 -6.05
N ASN A 41 1.82 -8.16 -5.05
CA ASN A 41 2.79 -7.08 -5.05
C ASN A 41 4.23 -7.61 -5.02
N ALA A 42 4.53 -8.54 -4.12
CA ALA A 42 5.85 -9.17 -4.05
C ALA A 42 6.23 -9.83 -5.38
N ALA A 43 5.29 -10.52 -6.02
CA ALA A 43 5.48 -11.16 -7.32
C ALA A 43 5.80 -10.15 -8.44
N ILE A 44 5.15 -8.99 -8.46
CA ILE A 44 5.45 -7.93 -9.45
C ILE A 44 6.87 -7.37 -9.27
N MET A 45 7.36 -7.34 -8.04
CA MET A 45 8.70 -6.83 -7.72
C MET A 45 9.81 -7.87 -7.91
N MET A 46 9.50 -9.11 -8.27
CA MET A 46 10.50 -10.15 -8.53
C MET A 46 11.25 -9.87 -9.83
N PRO A 47 12.56 -10.17 -9.89
CA PRO A 47 13.33 -10.13 -11.13
C PRO A 47 12.66 -10.91 -12.28
N PRO A 48 12.75 -10.41 -13.54
CA PRO A 48 12.25 -11.13 -14.70
C PRO A 48 12.82 -12.55 -14.78
N GLY A 49 11.95 -13.53 -15.08
CA GLY A 49 12.34 -14.94 -15.25
C GLY A 49 12.29 -15.80 -13.97
N LEU A 50 12.20 -15.22 -12.77
CA LEU A 50 12.11 -16.00 -11.52
C LEU A 50 10.72 -16.59 -11.25
N ILE A 51 9.67 -15.95 -11.75
CA ILE A 51 8.30 -16.42 -11.63
C ILE A 51 7.57 -16.34 -12.97
N SER A 52 6.58 -17.21 -13.16
CA SER A 52 5.72 -17.12 -14.35
C SER A 52 5.02 -15.76 -14.39
N PRO A 53 4.99 -15.05 -15.54
CA PRO A 53 4.23 -13.81 -15.71
C PRO A 53 2.72 -13.95 -15.43
N THR A 54 2.20 -15.18 -15.43
CA THR A 54 0.79 -15.45 -15.11
C THR A 54 0.48 -15.39 -13.61
N ILE A 55 1.49 -15.60 -12.75
CA ILE A 55 1.31 -15.67 -11.29
C ILE A 55 0.82 -14.34 -10.71
N PRO A 56 1.45 -13.18 -11.00
CA PRO A 56 0.94 -11.89 -10.51
C PRO A 56 -0.52 -11.65 -10.88
N ARG A 57 -0.90 -11.95 -12.13
CA ARG A 57 -2.28 -11.77 -12.60
C ARG A 57 -3.27 -12.71 -11.90
N TRP A 58 -2.87 -13.96 -11.67
CA TRP A 58 -3.66 -14.91 -10.91
C TRP A 58 -3.86 -14.45 -9.45
N LEU A 59 -2.81 -13.98 -8.79
CA LEU A 59 -2.86 -13.44 -7.42
C LEU A 59 -3.74 -12.18 -7.32
N GLN A 60 -3.67 -11.29 -8.31
CA GLN A 60 -4.57 -10.13 -8.41
C GLN A 60 -6.05 -10.56 -8.55
N THR A 61 -6.31 -11.60 -9.33
CA THR A 61 -7.68 -12.15 -9.49
C THR A 61 -8.18 -12.72 -8.16
N ARG A 62 -7.35 -13.49 -7.45
CA ARG A 62 -7.68 -14.01 -6.11
C ARG A 62 -7.91 -12.89 -5.09
N THR A 63 -7.11 -11.83 -5.16
CA THR A 63 -7.29 -10.63 -4.33
C THR A 63 -8.70 -10.05 -4.52
N ALA A 64 -9.12 -9.84 -5.78
CA ALA A 64 -10.44 -9.28 -6.09
C ALA A 64 -11.59 -10.21 -5.66
N GLU A 65 -11.48 -11.52 -5.90
CA GLU A 65 -12.46 -12.52 -5.45
C GLU A 65 -12.65 -12.49 -3.93
N CYS A 66 -11.54 -12.55 -3.18
CA CYS A 66 -11.59 -12.53 -1.72
C CYS A 66 -12.07 -11.17 -1.17
N LEU A 67 -11.74 -10.07 -1.85
CA LEU A 67 -12.21 -8.74 -1.46
C LEU A 67 -13.72 -8.61 -1.62
N ASN A 68 -14.29 -9.13 -2.71
CA ASN A 68 -15.74 -9.18 -2.92
C ASN A 68 -16.45 -10.04 -1.86
N GLN A 69 -15.84 -11.17 -1.47
CA GLN A 69 -16.34 -11.98 -0.36
C GLN A 69 -16.30 -11.21 0.97
N ALA A 70 -15.23 -10.47 1.24
CA ALA A 70 -15.13 -9.63 2.44
C ALA A 70 -16.18 -8.51 2.45
N PHE A 71 -16.43 -7.85 1.31
CA PHE A 71 -17.49 -6.83 1.20
C PHE A 71 -18.90 -7.38 1.39
N SER A 72 -19.12 -8.66 1.12
CA SER A 72 -20.42 -9.31 1.30
C SER A 72 -20.69 -9.68 2.77
N ASP A 73 -19.70 -9.60 3.65
CA ASP A 73 -19.82 -9.86 5.08
C ASP A 73 -19.61 -8.55 5.87
N PRO A 74 -20.65 -8.03 6.56
CA PRO A 74 -20.56 -6.76 7.31
C PRO A 74 -19.44 -6.71 8.36
N LYS A 75 -19.03 -7.85 8.93
CA LYS A 75 -17.94 -7.88 9.93
C LYS A 75 -16.57 -7.72 9.27
N ARG A 76 -16.43 -8.21 8.04
CA ARG A 76 -15.17 -8.24 7.28
C ARG A 76 -15.02 -6.98 6.43
N ALA A 77 -16.13 -6.47 5.89
CA ALA A 77 -16.17 -5.32 4.99
C ALA A 77 -15.44 -4.08 5.53
N TYR A 78 -15.30 -3.92 6.84
CA TYR A 78 -14.63 -2.78 7.47
C TYR A 78 -13.42 -3.17 8.33
N ALA A 79 -12.93 -4.41 8.22
CA ALA A 79 -11.73 -4.85 8.92
C ALA A 79 -10.48 -4.11 8.42
N ASP A 80 -9.46 -4.00 9.28
CA ASP A 80 -8.19 -3.32 8.98
C ASP A 80 -7.55 -3.88 7.71
N ALA A 81 -7.51 -5.21 7.60
CA ALA A 81 -6.93 -5.90 6.47
C ALA A 81 -7.71 -5.69 5.16
N THR A 82 -9.04 -5.61 5.20
CA THR A 82 -9.88 -5.33 4.04
C THR A 82 -9.71 -3.90 3.54
N ILE A 83 -9.68 -2.93 4.45
CA ILE A 83 -9.39 -1.52 4.14
C ILE A 83 -7.99 -1.39 3.54
N LEU A 84 -6.99 -2.03 4.15
CA LEU A 84 -5.62 -2.00 3.66
C LEU A 84 -5.50 -2.64 2.26
N THR A 85 -6.23 -3.73 2.01
CA THR A 85 -6.27 -4.37 0.70
C THR A 85 -6.82 -3.45 -0.38
N LEU A 86 -7.98 -2.83 -0.15
CA LEU A 86 -8.57 -1.91 -1.12
C LEU A 86 -7.66 -0.69 -1.36
N ASN A 87 -7.01 -0.19 -0.30
CA ASN A 87 -6.04 0.90 -0.42
C ASN A 87 -4.85 0.54 -1.32
N MET A 88 -4.30 -0.67 -1.16
CA MET A 88 -3.23 -1.16 -2.03
C MET A 88 -3.71 -1.32 -3.48
N VAL A 89 -4.91 -1.86 -3.70
CA VAL A 89 -5.51 -1.96 -5.04
C VAL A 89 -5.64 -0.58 -5.67
N ALA A 90 -6.15 0.41 -4.95
CA ALA A 90 -6.29 1.78 -5.43
C ALA A 90 -4.93 2.39 -5.82
N LEU A 91 -3.92 2.22 -4.97
CA LEU A 91 -2.55 2.68 -5.23
C LEU A 91 -2.00 2.07 -6.51
N PHE A 92 -2.00 0.73 -6.63
CA PHE A 92 -1.40 0.08 -7.80
C PHE A 92 -2.17 0.36 -9.09
N GLU A 93 -3.49 0.49 -9.04
CA GLU A 93 -4.25 0.91 -10.22
C GLU A 93 -3.90 2.34 -10.64
N ALA A 94 -3.76 3.27 -9.69
CA ALA A 94 -3.31 4.63 -9.99
C ALA A 94 -1.92 4.66 -10.64
N LEU A 95 -0.97 3.89 -10.11
CA LEU A 95 0.41 3.80 -10.62
C LEU A 95 0.49 3.15 -12.01
N ASN A 96 -0.39 2.19 -12.31
CA ASN A 96 -0.41 1.48 -13.60
C ASN A 96 -1.34 2.13 -14.65
N GLY A 97 -1.54 3.45 -14.57
CA GLY A 97 -2.28 4.22 -15.59
C GLY A 97 -3.81 4.08 -15.52
N LYS A 98 -4.37 3.45 -14.49
CA LYS A 98 -5.83 3.36 -14.27
C LYS A 98 -6.32 4.42 -13.28
N ALA A 99 -5.81 5.65 -13.42
CA ALA A 99 -6.13 6.80 -12.59
C ALA A 99 -7.65 7.01 -12.39
N LYS A 100 -8.43 6.89 -13.48
CA LYS A 100 -9.88 7.06 -13.44
C LYS A 100 -10.57 6.00 -12.56
N THR A 101 -10.14 4.75 -12.63
CA THR A 101 -10.72 3.66 -11.80
C THR A 101 -10.39 3.88 -10.34
N ALA A 102 -9.13 4.21 -10.02
CA ALA A 102 -8.72 4.55 -8.67
C ALA A 102 -9.59 5.68 -8.08
N GLY A 103 -9.77 6.78 -8.82
CA GLY A 103 -10.51 7.96 -8.33
C GLY A 103 -12.02 7.85 -8.31
N SER A 104 -12.62 7.20 -9.30
CA SER A 104 -14.09 7.12 -9.39
C SER A 104 -14.68 5.89 -8.69
N THR A 105 -13.89 4.86 -8.43
CA THR A 105 -14.37 3.58 -7.87
C THR A 105 -13.76 3.30 -6.50
N HIS A 106 -12.43 3.21 -6.40
CA HIS A 106 -11.80 2.72 -5.16
C HIS A 106 -11.73 3.78 -4.07
N GLN A 107 -11.28 5.00 -4.40
CA GLN A 107 -11.12 6.10 -3.44
C GLN A 107 -12.45 6.44 -2.71
N PRO A 108 -13.62 6.52 -3.38
CA PRO A 108 -14.90 6.75 -2.69
C PRO A 108 -15.32 5.61 -1.76
N VAL A 109 -15.07 4.36 -2.14
CA VAL A 109 -15.38 3.19 -1.30
C VAL A 109 -14.47 3.18 -0.08
N LEU A 110 -13.17 3.42 -0.25
CA LEU A 110 -12.21 3.49 0.84
C LEU A 110 -12.58 4.58 1.85
N ARG A 111 -12.93 5.78 1.37
CA ARG A 111 -13.39 6.87 2.23
C ARG A 111 -14.63 6.48 3.03
N ARG A 112 -15.59 5.79 2.41
CA ARG A 112 -16.78 5.28 3.12
C ARG A 112 -16.40 4.29 4.21
N MET A 113 -15.55 3.32 3.91
CA MET A 113 -15.12 2.32 4.90
C MET A 113 -14.42 2.94 6.11
N VAL A 114 -13.59 3.97 5.89
CA VAL A 114 -12.95 4.73 6.97
C VAL A 114 -13.97 5.53 7.78
N ASN A 115 -14.95 6.15 7.12
CA ASN A 115 -16.01 6.91 7.80
C ASN A 115 -16.90 6.01 8.69
N GLU A 116 -17.23 4.80 8.24
CA GLU A 116 -17.98 3.81 9.05
C GLU A 116 -17.24 3.43 10.34
N ARG A 117 -15.91 3.62 10.38
CA ARG A 117 -15.09 3.43 11.58
C ARG A 117 -14.92 4.68 12.45
N GLY A 118 -15.64 5.75 12.13
CA GLY A 118 -15.56 7.04 12.81
C GLY A 118 -14.45 7.95 12.28
N GLY A 119 -13.89 7.66 11.11
CA GLY A 119 -12.86 8.47 10.46
C GLY A 119 -11.43 8.19 10.93
N LEU A 120 -10.45 8.79 10.24
CA LEU A 120 -9.02 8.57 10.50
C LEU A 120 -8.62 8.92 11.95
N ALA A 121 -9.16 10.00 12.52
CA ALA A 121 -8.86 10.41 13.89
C ALA A 121 -9.28 9.34 14.92
N ARG A 122 -10.44 8.70 14.72
CA ARG A 122 -10.94 7.63 15.59
C ARG A 122 -10.15 6.34 15.45
N ILE A 123 -9.64 6.05 14.25
CA ILE A 123 -8.74 4.91 14.03
C ILE A 123 -7.40 5.17 14.73
N ALA A 124 -6.81 6.37 14.54
CA ALA A 124 -5.53 6.76 15.13
C ALA A 124 -5.58 6.86 16.67
N SER A 125 -6.74 7.14 17.27
CA SER A 125 -6.88 7.26 18.73
C SER A 125 -6.91 5.91 19.46
N ARG A 126 -6.84 4.79 18.74
CA ARG A 126 -6.73 3.46 19.37
C ARG A 126 -5.32 3.31 19.92
N ASP A 127 -5.19 2.79 21.13
CA ASP A 127 -3.90 2.55 21.79
C ASP A 127 -3.20 1.30 21.21
N ASN A 128 -2.93 1.34 19.90
CA ASN A 128 -2.25 0.29 19.14
C ASN A 128 -1.46 0.94 18.00
N GLU A 129 -0.18 0.58 17.90
CA GLU A 129 0.72 1.10 16.86
C GLU A 129 0.28 0.72 15.45
N ASP A 130 -0.31 -0.47 15.26
CA ASP A 130 -0.86 -0.89 13.95
C ASP A 130 -1.98 0.04 13.49
N SER A 131 -2.79 0.57 14.41
CA SER A 131 -3.85 1.53 14.05
C SER A 131 -3.27 2.88 13.62
N LYS A 132 -2.17 3.34 14.24
CA LYS A 132 -1.47 4.55 13.80
C LYS A 132 -0.78 4.34 12.46
N ASN A 133 -0.09 3.22 12.28
CA ASN A 133 0.56 2.85 11.03
C ASN A 133 -0.43 2.67 9.89
N MET A 134 -1.61 2.11 10.16
CA MET A 134 -2.68 2.03 9.17
C MET A 134 -3.12 3.41 8.69
N VAL A 135 -3.31 4.38 9.60
CA VAL A 135 -3.66 5.76 9.23
C VAL A 135 -2.53 6.43 8.45
N ARG A 136 -1.27 6.29 8.88
CA ARG A 136 -0.10 6.78 8.14
C ARG A 136 -0.07 6.21 6.72
N PHE A 137 -0.30 4.91 6.57
CA PHE A 137 -0.32 4.22 5.28
C PHE A 137 -1.47 4.72 4.39
N LEU A 138 -2.67 4.93 4.93
CA LEU A 138 -3.82 5.45 4.19
C LEU A 138 -3.61 6.89 3.70
N VAL A 139 -3.07 7.77 4.53
CA VAL A 139 -2.78 9.15 4.14
C VAL A 139 -1.63 9.19 3.14
N TRP A 140 -0.61 8.36 3.36
CA TRP A 140 0.52 8.25 2.44
C TRP A 140 0.07 7.82 1.03
N THR A 141 -0.73 6.76 0.90
CA THR A 141 -1.23 6.33 -0.41
C THR A 141 -2.15 7.35 -1.05
N ASP A 142 -2.99 8.04 -0.27
CA ASP A 142 -3.85 9.12 -0.78
C ASP A 142 -3.02 10.23 -1.44
N ARG A 143 -1.92 10.63 -0.80
CA ARG A 143 -0.97 11.60 -1.33
C ARG A 143 -0.27 11.11 -2.59
N VAL A 144 0.21 9.86 -2.61
CA VAL A 144 0.84 9.29 -3.82
C VAL A 144 -0.14 9.26 -4.98
N ILE A 145 -1.37 8.79 -4.75
CA ILE A 145 -2.41 8.74 -5.79
C ILE A 145 -2.69 10.15 -6.30
N HIS A 146 -2.89 11.13 -5.40
CA HIS A 146 -3.09 12.53 -5.77
C HIS A 146 -1.94 13.07 -6.63
N SER A 147 -0.69 12.93 -6.17
CA SER A 147 0.49 13.42 -6.88
C SER A 147 0.67 12.77 -8.25
N GLN A 148 0.36 11.48 -8.38
CA GLN A 148 0.54 10.74 -9.63
C GLN A 148 -0.57 11.00 -10.65
N THR A 149 -1.80 11.22 -10.19
CA THR A 149 -2.99 11.19 -11.05
C THR A 149 -3.72 12.53 -11.15
N GLY A 150 -3.49 13.45 -10.23
CA GLY A 150 -4.29 14.66 -10.06
C GLY A 150 -5.66 14.40 -9.42
N ASN A 151 -5.99 13.18 -9.01
CA ASN A 151 -7.24 12.88 -8.30
C ASN A 151 -7.32 13.65 -6.98
N PRO A 152 -8.50 14.13 -6.54
CA PRO A 152 -8.63 14.78 -5.24
C PRO A 152 -8.21 13.88 -4.08
N LEU A 153 -7.71 14.50 -2.99
CA LEU A 153 -7.43 13.79 -1.74
C LEU A 153 -8.72 13.22 -1.14
N MET A 154 -8.70 11.97 -0.73
CA MET A 154 -9.78 11.30 -0.01
C MET A 154 -10.02 11.92 1.37
N PHE A 155 -8.94 12.29 2.05
CA PHE A 155 -8.94 12.69 3.46
C PHE A 155 -8.54 14.15 3.65
N GLU A 156 -9.03 15.03 2.77
CA GLU A 156 -8.82 16.48 2.86
C GLU A 156 -9.19 17.03 4.25
N GLY A 157 -8.33 17.88 4.80
CA GLY A 157 -8.52 18.50 6.12
C GLY A 157 -8.13 17.63 7.32
N PHE A 158 -7.76 16.36 7.11
CA PHE A 158 -7.17 15.55 8.18
C PHE A 158 -5.78 16.10 8.56
N ARG A 159 -5.53 16.30 9.86
CA ARG A 159 -4.21 16.67 10.35
C ARG A 159 -3.30 15.45 10.31
N GLU A 160 -2.41 15.43 9.34
CA GLU A 160 -1.48 14.34 9.11
C GLU A 160 -0.47 14.20 10.26
N ASP A 161 0.04 12.97 10.43
CA ASP A 161 1.21 12.72 11.26
C ASP A 161 2.42 13.49 10.67
N GLU A 162 3.28 13.99 11.54
CA GLU A 162 4.42 14.82 11.16
C GLU A 162 5.35 14.13 10.15
N SER A 163 5.46 12.81 10.21
CA SER A 163 6.22 12.01 9.25
C SER A 163 5.73 12.14 7.81
N VAL A 164 4.42 12.14 7.63
CA VAL A 164 3.76 12.28 6.32
C VAL A 164 3.82 13.73 5.86
N ALA A 165 3.57 14.68 6.77
CA ALA A 165 3.56 16.11 6.47
C ALA A 165 4.94 16.65 6.02
N ARG A 166 6.05 16.07 6.52
CA ARG A 166 7.42 16.47 6.15
C ARG A 166 7.90 15.90 4.82
N THR A 167 7.15 14.97 4.23
CA THR A 167 7.53 14.34 2.95
C THR A 167 7.43 15.34 1.81
N ASN A 168 8.45 15.39 0.94
CA ASN A 168 8.39 16.16 -0.29
C ASN A 168 7.60 15.37 -1.36
N TRP A 169 6.38 15.79 -1.65
CA TRP A 169 5.50 15.07 -2.57
C TRP A 169 5.76 15.34 -4.07
N ASP A 170 6.54 16.37 -4.40
CA ASP A 170 6.74 16.80 -5.79
C ASP A 170 7.59 15.81 -6.57
N GLY A 171 6.98 15.04 -7.48
CA GLY A 171 7.70 14.01 -8.24
C GLY A 171 8.18 12.83 -7.38
N ILE A 172 7.54 12.60 -6.22
CA ILE A 172 7.88 11.53 -5.27
C ILE A 172 8.05 10.16 -5.94
N TRP A 173 7.17 9.82 -6.89
CA TRP A 173 7.20 8.53 -7.58
C TRP A 173 8.46 8.35 -8.44
N ALA A 174 8.78 9.35 -9.26
CA ALA A 174 10.00 9.33 -10.07
C ALA A 174 11.27 9.24 -9.19
N ARG A 175 11.28 9.87 -8.01
CA ARG A 175 12.39 9.73 -7.06
C ARG A 175 12.47 8.33 -6.44
N MET A 176 11.33 7.71 -6.14
CA MET A 176 11.29 6.32 -5.68
C MET A 176 11.82 5.35 -6.73
N GLU A 177 11.40 5.50 -7.99
CA GLU A 177 11.89 4.67 -9.12
C GLU A 177 13.39 4.82 -9.27
N LYS A 178 13.89 6.06 -9.33
CA LYS A 178 15.32 6.36 -9.41
C LYS A 178 16.11 5.74 -8.25
N ARG A 179 15.59 5.79 -7.02
CA ARG A 179 16.24 5.15 -5.87
C ARG A 179 16.30 3.63 -5.99
N VAL A 180 15.28 3.00 -6.56
CA VAL A 180 15.31 1.55 -6.80
C VAL A 180 16.41 1.23 -7.79
N GLU A 181 16.50 1.96 -8.91
CA GLU A 181 17.57 1.81 -9.91
C GLU A 181 18.97 2.00 -9.31
N GLU A 182 19.17 3.05 -8.52
CA GLU A 182 20.45 3.35 -7.86
C GLU A 182 20.88 2.30 -6.81
N ASN A 183 19.93 1.50 -6.31
CA ASN A 183 20.17 0.49 -5.28
C ASN A 183 19.86 -0.93 -5.78
N GLU A 184 19.82 -1.15 -7.10
CA GLU A 184 19.66 -2.50 -7.65
C GLU A 184 20.84 -3.38 -7.21
N PRO A 185 20.57 -4.55 -6.58
CA PRO A 185 21.64 -5.47 -6.23
C PRO A 185 22.34 -5.96 -7.49
N GLN A 186 23.66 -6.06 -7.45
CA GLN A 186 24.42 -6.62 -8.57
C GLN A 186 23.95 -8.05 -8.86
N PRO A 187 24.00 -8.50 -10.14
CA PRO A 187 23.67 -9.87 -10.50
C PRO A 187 24.44 -10.83 -9.62
N ILE A 188 23.75 -11.83 -9.07
CA ILE A 188 24.41 -12.93 -8.37
C ILE A 188 25.25 -13.64 -9.42
N GLU A 189 26.59 -13.63 -9.28
CA GLU A 189 27.47 -14.40 -10.15
C GLU A 189 27.02 -15.85 -10.13
N GLU A 190 26.79 -16.43 -11.31
CA GLU A 190 26.51 -17.86 -11.43
C GLU A 190 27.69 -18.62 -10.80
N VAL A 191 27.41 -19.34 -9.71
CA VAL A 191 28.39 -20.23 -9.11
C VAL A 191 28.70 -21.29 -10.16
N PRO A 192 29.96 -21.43 -10.62
CA PRO A 192 30.28 -22.39 -11.65
C PRO A 192 29.85 -23.78 -11.21
N ASP A 193 29.14 -24.48 -12.09
CA ASP A 193 28.73 -25.87 -11.90
C ASP A 193 29.96 -26.69 -11.47
N CYS A 194 29.92 -27.19 -10.23
CA CYS A 194 30.97 -28.02 -9.64
C CYS A 194 30.90 -29.46 -10.16
#